data_AF-A0A2E9VHZ5-F1
#
_entry.id   AF-A0A2E9VHZ5-F1
#
_cell.length_a   1.000
_cell.length_b   1.000
_cell.length_c   1.000
_cell.angle_alpha   90.00
_cell.angle_beta   90.00
_cell.angle_gamma   90.00
#
_symmetry.space_group_name_H-M   'P 1'
#
loop_
_entity.id
_entity.type
_entity.pdbx_description
1 polymer ?
#
loop_
_entity_poly.entity_id
_entity_poly.type
_entity_poly.pdbx_seq_one_letter_code
_entity_poly.pdbx_strand_id
1 'polypeptide(L)'
;MEREREKVTLIALAAGSFLTSLYAGYRLDGIGRTIELPLFGIEFHLISTPLWILAGLATLLCLQQLFHEIWHHGVWLVGIYALTGLGTTLFYVMFDQGYTWYLVTLVLLLLALFLIYWMVLEMYALRSHIQSELPDEEIALSDWLPALPTFMLFTMLSYYCYTKWYLGEDGWTFGYARQGYLLFQLLAFGTGVYALWIPQGLLGRHIKEELQESEVLHKLLPGGGGRCPECSGEMRARGMACPECEERKRVAFCNVCELYVASCSGCGLGAQVGAVCKGCEQPMGGLHCNACKHAGPVRFWSST
;
A
#
# COMPACT_ATOMS: atom_id res chain seq x y z
N MET A 1 13.87 -14.75 0.68
CA MET A 1 14.61 -14.56 -0.58
C MET A 1 13.72 -14.64 -1.81
N GLU A 2 12.91 -15.69 -2.01
CA GLU A 2 12.07 -15.81 -3.23
C GLU A 2 11.04 -14.68 -3.39
N ARG A 3 10.30 -14.35 -2.33
CA ARG A 3 9.26 -13.27 -2.35
C ARG A 3 9.84 -11.87 -2.59
N GLU A 4 11.06 -11.59 -2.13
CA GLU A 4 11.72 -10.31 -2.42
C GLU A 4 12.20 -10.23 -3.86
N ARG A 5 12.75 -11.34 -4.38
CA ARG A 5 13.16 -11.45 -5.77
C ARG A 5 11.98 -11.29 -6.73
N GLU A 6 10.83 -11.84 -6.36
CA GLU A 6 9.56 -11.67 -7.10
C GLU A 6 9.15 -10.19 -7.16
N LYS A 7 9.14 -9.48 -6.01
CA LYS A 7 8.82 -8.04 -5.98
C LYS A 7 9.72 -7.21 -6.87
N VAL A 8 11.04 -7.42 -6.79
CA VAL A 8 12.02 -6.70 -7.64
C VAL A 8 11.76 -6.99 -9.12
N THR A 9 11.47 -8.25 -9.46
CA THR A 9 11.17 -8.66 -10.84
C THR A 9 9.90 -7.99 -11.35
N LEU A 10 8.83 -7.94 -10.54
CA LEU A 10 7.57 -7.28 -10.91
C LEU A 10 7.73 -5.78 -11.10
N ILE A 11 8.52 -5.09 -10.25
CA ILE A 11 8.83 -3.67 -10.43
C ILE A 11 9.61 -3.44 -11.73
N ALA A 12 10.62 -4.25 -12.00
CA ALA A 12 11.42 -4.14 -13.22
C ALA A 12 10.57 -4.37 -14.47
N LEU A 13 9.67 -5.36 -14.45
CA LEU A 13 8.73 -5.63 -15.53
C LEU A 13 7.69 -4.51 -15.69
N ALA A 14 7.16 -3.97 -14.60
CA ALA A 14 6.25 -2.83 -14.62
C ALA A 14 6.93 -1.59 -15.24
N ALA A 15 8.14 -1.26 -14.80
CA ALA A 15 8.90 -0.13 -15.34
C ALA A 15 9.29 -0.34 -16.81
N GLY A 16 9.75 -1.55 -17.17
CA GLY A 16 10.13 -1.87 -18.55
C GLY A 16 8.93 -1.85 -19.51
N SER A 17 7.80 -2.39 -19.10
CA SER A 17 6.55 -2.33 -19.88
C SER A 17 6.02 -0.89 -19.96
N PHE A 18 6.11 -0.11 -18.89
CA PHE A 18 5.70 1.29 -18.89
C PHE A 18 6.54 2.11 -19.87
N LEU A 19 7.88 1.95 -19.84
CA LEU A 19 8.78 2.61 -20.79
C LEU A 19 8.51 2.18 -22.24
N THR A 20 8.20 0.91 -22.46
CA THR A 20 7.84 0.39 -23.79
C THR A 20 6.53 1.03 -24.27
N SER A 21 5.53 1.11 -23.40
CA SER A 21 4.25 1.77 -23.68
C SER A 21 4.48 3.25 -24.00
N LEU A 22 5.21 3.97 -23.15
CA LEU A 22 5.53 5.38 -23.31
C LEU A 22 6.28 5.64 -24.62
N TYR A 23 7.28 4.82 -24.95
CA TYR A 23 8.03 4.92 -26.20
C TYR A 23 7.15 4.67 -27.43
N ALA A 24 6.28 3.65 -27.38
CA ALA A 24 5.36 3.32 -28.47
C ALA A 24 4.30 4.42 -28.69
N GLY A 25 3.79 5.03 -27.63
CA GLY A 25 2.87 6.17 -27.72
C GLY A 25 3.54 7.50 -28.12
N TYR A 26 4.87 7.57 -28.06
CA TYR A 26 5.66 8.79 -28.28
C TYR A 26 6.23 8.94 -29.71
N ARG A 27 6.05 7.95 -30.58
CA ARG A 27 6.65 7.96 -31.92
C ARG A 27 5.70 8.63 -32.93
N LEU A 28 5.95 9.91 -33.26
CA LEU A 28 5.18 10.73 -34.23
C LEU A 28 5.00 10.05 -35.59
N ASP A 29 6.04 9.41 -36.11
CA ASP A 29 5.95 8.71 -37.40
C ASP A 29 5.50 7.24 -37.27
N GLY A 30 5.18 6.81 -36.04
CA GLY A 30 4.83 5.44 -35.70
C GLY A 30 5.73 4.37 -36.33
N ILE A 31 5.20 3.14 -36.38
CA ILE A 31 5.64 2.14 -37.34
C ILE A 31 4.34 1.62 -37.97
N GLY A 32 4.22 1.70 -39.31
CA GLY A 32 3.01 1.29 -40.06
C GLY A 32 2.20 2.47 -40.62
N ARG A 33 1.13 2.18 -41.38
CA ARG A 33 0.24 3.19 -41.97
C ARG A 33 -0.52 3.96 -40.87
N THR A 34 -0.64 5.28 -41.05
CA THR A 34 -1.42 6.19 -40.19
C THR A 34 -2.92 6.07 -40.47
N ILE A 35 -3.71 6.00 -39.40
CA ILE A 35 -5.16 6.22 -39.43
C ILE A 35 -5.40 7.38 -38.45
N GLU A 36 -5.65 8.57 -38.99
CA GLU A 36 -5.87 9.77 -38.17
C GLU A 36 -7.33 9.84 -37.71
N LEU A 37 -7.54 9.97 -36.40
CA LEU A 37 -8.84 10.33 -35.81
C LEU A 37 -8.71 11.75 -35.25
N PRO A 38 -8.97 12.79 -36.06
CA PRO A 38 -8.66 14.19 -35.71
C PRO A 38 -9.48 14.74 -34.53
N LEU A 39 -10.51 14.02 -34.07
CA LEU A 39 -11.44 14.52 -33.05
C LEU A 39 -10.89 14.52 -31.61
N PHE A 40 -9.83 13.76 -31.32
CA PHE A 40 -9.31 13.55 -29.95
C PHE A 40 -7.82 13.81 -29.79
N GLY A 41 -7.16 14.27 -30.85
CA GLY A 41 -5.71 14.48 -30.86
C GLY A 41 -4.86 13.22 -30.75
N ILE A 42 -5.41 12.06 -31.11
CA ILE A 42 -4.71 10.77 -31.08
C ILE A 42 -4.53 10.25 -32.50
N GLU A 43 -3.28 10.02 -32.88
CA GLU A 43 -2.93 9.34 -34.14
C GLU A 43 -2.84 7.83 -33.91
N PHE A 44 -3.54 7.04 -34.72
CA PHE A 44 -3.45 5.59 -34.64
C PHE A 44 -2.42 5.08 -35.64
N HIS A 45 -1.44 4.33 -35.13
CA HIS A 45 -0.45 3.63 -35.94
C HIS A 45 -0.63 2.12 -35.78
N LEU A 46 -0.62 1.41 -36.91
CA LEU A 46 -0.93 -0.02 -36.97
C LEU A 46 -0.11 -0.90 -36.01
N ILE A 47 1.16 -0.56 -35.75
CA ILE A 47 2.05 -1.33 -34.87
C ILE A 47 2.27 -0.60 -33.54
N SER A 48 2.42 0.72 -33.56
CA SER A 48 2.71 1.53 -32.36
C SER A 48 1.54 1.52 -31.37
N THR A 49 0.31 1.62 -31.87
CA THR A 49 -0.87 1.69 -30.99
C THR A 49 -1.15 0.36 -30.28
N PRO A 50 -1.13 -0.81 -30.95
CA PRO A 50 -1.22 -2.09 -30.24
C PRO A 50 -0.09 -2.29 -29.23
N LEU A 51 1.14 -1.90 -29.56
CA LEU A 51 2.27 -2.03 -28.63
C LEU A 51 2.09 -1.13 -27.40
N TRP A 52 1.62 0.10 -27.59
CA TRP A 52 1.27 1.02 -26.49
C TRP A 52 0.23 0.42 -25.54
N ILE A 53 -0.86 -0.14 -26.11
CA ILE A 53 -1.95 -0.77 -25.34
C ILE A 53 -1.46 -2.02 -24.60
N LEU A 54 -0.80 -2.96 -25.31
CA LEU A 54 -0.35 -4.22 -24.72
C LEU A 54 0.70 -3.99 -23.63
N ALA A 55 1.64 -3.08 -23.87
CA ALA A 55 2.64 -2.73 -22.87
C ALA A 55 2.02 -2.00 -21.66
N GLY A 56 1.03 -1.12 -21.89
CA GLY A 56 0.30 -0.47 -20.80
C GLY A 56 -0.50 -1.47 -19.96
N LEU A 57 -1.17 -2.43 -20.59
CA LEU A 57 -1.86 -3.53 -19.90
C LEU A 57 -0.87 -4.41 -19.11
N ALA A 58 0.28 -4.73 -19.69
CA ALA A 58 1.33 -5.47 -19.00
C ALA A 58 1.83 -4.72 -17.75
N THR A 59 1.98 -3.39 -17.83
CA THR A 59 2.30 -2.55 -16.66
C THR A 59 1.24 -2.69 -15.57
N LEU A 60 -0.04 -2.55 -15.93
CA LEU A 60 -1.15 -2.65 -14.97
C LEU A 60 -1.20 -4.04 -14.33
N LEU A 61 -1.00 -5.12 -15.10
CA LEU A 61 -0.97 -6.48 -14.57
C LEU A 61 0.20 -6.71 -13.61
N CYS A 62 1.38 -6.16 -13.92
CA CYS A 62 2.54 -6.25 -13.03
C CYS A 62 2.28 -5.49 -11.71
N LEU A 63 1.68 -4.29 -11.79
CA LEU A 63 1.32 -3.51 -10.61
C LEU A 63 0.19 -4.19 -9.81
N GLN A 64 -0.79 -4.79 -10.47
CA GLN A 64 -1.85 -5.57 -9.82
C GLN A 64 -1.27 -6.73 -9.03
N GLN A 65 -0.32 -7.48 -9.62
CA GLN A 65 0.31 -8.60 -8.93
C GLN A 65 1.16 -8.11 -7.75
N LEU A 66 1.88 -7.00 -7.92
CA LEU A 66 2.73 -6.41 -6.90
C LEU A 66 1.92 -5.89 -5.70
N PHE A 67 0.80 -5.19 -5.98
CA PHE A 67 -0.05 -4.49 -5.01
C PHE A 67 -1.41 -5.18 -4.79
N HIS A 68 -1.49 -6.50 -4.96
CA HIS A 68 -2.77 -7.24 -5.00
C HIS A 68 -3.67 -6.99 -3.77
N GLU A 69 -3.09 -6.88 -2.57
CA GLU A 69 -3.82 -6.64 -1.31
C GLU A 69 -4.55 -5.27 -1.29
N ILE A 70 -4.03 -4.28 -2.01
CA ILE A 70 -4.56 -2.90 -2.03
C ILE A 70 -4.99 -2.46 -3.44
N TRP A 71 -5.13 -3.38 -4.39
CA TRP A 71 -5.28 -3.03 -5.80
C TRP A 71 -6.49 -2.14 -6.11
N HIS A 72 -7.51 -2.13 -5.26
CA HIS A 72 -8.62 -1.19 -5.35
C HIS A 72 -8.16 0.29 -5.34
N HIS A 73 -7.16 0.64 -4.52
CA HIS A 73 -6.51 1.96 -4.55
C HIS A 73 -5.76 2.18 -5.87
N GLY A 74 -5.18 1.12 -6.44
CA GLY A 74 -4.55 1.14 -7.76
C GLY A 74 -5.54 1.47 -8.87
N VAL A 75 -6.75 0.90 -8.83
CA VAL A 75 -7.84 1.23 -9.75
C VAL A 75 -8.25 2.70 -9.64
N TRP A 76 -8.28 3.26 -8.43
CA TRP A 76 -8.57 4.68 -8.23
C TRP A 76 -7.48 5.59 -8.78
N LEU A 77 -6.19 5.23 -8.60
CA LEU A 77 -5.08 5.96 -9.23
C LEU A 77 -5.15 5.93 -10.76
N VAL A 78 -5.54 4.80 -11.37
CA VAL A 78 -5.81 4.73 -12.81
C VAL A 78 -6.97 5.65 -13.20
N GLY A 79 -8.03 5.71 -12.39
CA GLY A 79 -9.14 6.64 -12.55
C GLY A 79 -8.68 8.11 -12.49
N ILE A 80 -7.91 8.48 -11.47
CA ILE A 80 -7.34 9.83 -11.32
C ILE A 80 -6.47 10.17 -12.54
N TYR A 81 -5.59 9.26 -12.96
CA TYR A 81 -4.74 9.44 -14.14
C TYR A 81 -5.55 9.71 -15.40
N ALA A 82 -6.54 8.85 -15.69
CA ALA A 82 -7.37 8.96 -16.88
C ALA A 82 -8.22 10.25 -16.88
N LEU A 83 -8.88 10.57 -15.77
CA LEU A 83 -9.71 11.76 -15.64
C LEU A 83 -8.89 13.05 -15.75
N THR A 84 -7.74 13.08 -15.10
CA THR A 84 -6.83 14.23 -15.12
C THR A 84 -6.21 14.42 -16.51
N GLY A 85 -5.77 13.34 -17.14
CA GLY A 85 -5.20 13.38 -18.47
C GLY A 85 -6.21 13.82 -19.52
N LEU A 86 -7.39 13.18 -19.55
CA LEU A 86 -8.47 13.54 -20.46
C LEU A 86 -8.97 14.97 -20.21
N GLY A 87 -9.16 15.35 -18.95
CA GLY A 87 -9.60 16.69 -18.59
C GLY A 87 -8.62 17.76 -19.09
N THR A 88 -7.31 17.51 -18.92
CA THR A 88 -6.25 18.42 -19.37
C THR A 88 -6.19 18.50 -20.90
N THR A 89 -6.21 17.35 -21.60
CA THR A 89 -6.19 17.34 -23.06
C THR A 89 -7.41 18.05 -23.64
N LEU A 90 -8.63 17.75 -23.16
CA LEU A 90 -9.86 18.41 -23.61
C LEU A 90 -9.81 19.92 -23.35
N PHE A 91 -9.28 20.34 -22.21
CA PHE A 91 -9.19 21.76 -21.86
C PHE A 91 -8.41 22.55 -22.90
N TYR A 92 -7.30 22.00 -23.39
CA TYR A 92 -6.40 22.71 -24.30
C TYR A 92 -6.68 22.44 -25.78
N VAL A 93 -7.14 21.24 -26.16
CA VAL A 93 -7.46 20.91 -27.55
C VAL A 93 -8.82 21.47 -27.96
N MET A 94 -9.81 21.41 -27.08
CA MET A 94 -11.21 21.74 -27.40
C MET A 94 -11.64 23.12 -26.89
N PHE A 95 -10.71 23.92 -26.35
CA PHE A 95 -10.99 25.24 -25.76
C PHE A 95 -11.82 26.14 -26.69
N ASP A 96 -11.38 26.23 -27.95
CA ASP A 96 -11.99 27.10 -28.96
C ASP A 96 -13.30 26.53 -29.55
N GLN A 97 -13.68 25.30 -29.19
CA GLN A 97 -14.89 24.64 -29.68
C GLN A 97 -16.13 24.88 -28.80
N GLY A 98 -16.02 25.75 -27.79
CA GLY A 98 -17.14 26.27 -27.01
C GLY A 98 -17.17 25.83 -25.53
N TYR A 99 -17.96 26.56 -24.73
CA TYR A 99 -18.00 26.44 -23.26
C TYR A 99 -18.42 25.06 -22.72
N THR A 100 -19.07 24.23 -23.52
CA THR A 100 -19.43 22.86 -23.13
C THR A 100 -18.20 22.03 -22.78
N TRP A 101 -17.11 22.17 -23.55
CA TRP A 101 -15.88 21.42 -23.30
C TRP A 101 -15.16 21.87 -22.03
N TYR A 102 -15.25 23.17 -21.71
CA TYR A 102 -14.79 23.70 -20.43
C TYR A 102 -15.55 23.06 -19.26
N LEU A 103 -16.87 22.95 -19.36
CA LEU A 103 -17.70 22.31 -18.32
C LEU A 103 -17.33 20.82 -18.17
N VAL A 104 -17.13 20.11 -19.28
CA VAL A 104 -16.71 18.70 -19.26
C VAL A 104 -15.35 18.54 -18.58
N THR A 105 -14.35 19.35 -18.93
CA THR A 105 -13.06 19.37 -18.23
C THR A 105 -13.23 19.60 -16.73
N LEU A 106 -14.03 20.59 -16.34
CA LEU A 106 -14.24 20.92 -14.93
C LEU A 106 -14.83 19.72 -14.17
N VAL A 107 -15.83 19.06 -14.74
CA VAL A 107 -16.42 17.85 -14.16
C VAL A 107 -15.40 16.72 -14.02
N LEU A 108 -14.56 16.48 -15.03
CA LEU A 108 -13.52 15.44 -14.97
C LEU A 108 -12.47 15.73 -13.88
N LEU A 109 -12.02 16.98 -13.75
CA LEU A 109 -11.06 17.38 -12.72
C LEU A 109 -11.67 17.32 -11.31
N LEU A 110 -12.93 17.71 -11.15
CA LEU A 110 -13.64 17.57 -9.88
C LEU A 110 -13.82 16.10 -9.49
N LEU A 111 -14.11 15.21 -10.45
CA LEU A 111 -14.20 13.78 -10.21
C LEU A 111 -12.84 13.19 -9.80
N ALA A 112 -11.74 13.64 -10.43
CA ALA A 112 -10.38 13.25 -10.02
C ALA A 112 -10.06 13.69 -8.58
N LEU A 113 -10.41 14.93 -8.21
CA LEU A 113 -10.26 15.44 -6.84
C LEU A 113 -11.12 14.67 -5.84
N PHE A 114 -12.35 14.31 -6.23
CA PHE A 114 -13.23 13.48 -5.41
C PHE A 114 -12.61 12.10 -5.14
N LEU A 115 -12.01 11.46 -6.14
CA LEU A 115 -11.30 10.19 -5.96
C LEU A 115 -10.10 10.34 -5.03
N ILE A 116 -9.31 11.42 -5.15
CA ILE A 116 -8.21 11.70 -4.22
C ILE A 116 -8.74 11.84 -2.80
N TYR A 117 -9.78 12.65 -2.59
CA TYR A 117 -10.39 12.85 -1.29
C TYR A 117 -10.88 11.54 -0.67
N TRP A 118 -11.58 10.73 -1.47
CA TRP A 118 -12.08 9.43 -1.03
C TRP A 118 -10.95 8.48 -0.62
N MET A 119 -9.87 8.45 -1.42
CA MET A 119 -8.69 7.63 -1.13
C MET A 119 -7.97 8.07 0.14
N VAL A 120 -7.94 9.38 0.42
CA VAL A 120 -7.43 9.92 1.69
C VAL A 120 -8.28 9.44 2.86
N LEU A 121 -9.61 9.52 2.77
CA LEU A 121 -10.51 9.07 3.83
C LEU A 121 -10.34 7.58 4.15
N GLU A 122 -10.28 6.73 3.13
CA GLU A 122 -10.09 5.29 3.34
C GLU A 122 -8.76 4.97 4.02
N MET A 123 -7.68 5.68 3.65
CA MET A 123 -6.39 5.50 4.30
C MET A 123 -6.40 5.94 5.76
N TYR A 124 -7.09 7.04 6.09
CA TYR A 124 -7.27 7.45 7.48
C TYR A 124 -8.14 6.47 8.27
N ALA A 125 -9.18 5.90 7.66
CA ALA A 125 -9.99 4.87 8.27
C ALA A 125 -9.16 3.61 8.57
N LEU A 126 -8.38 3.13 7.59
CA LEU A 126 -7.46 2.00 7.75
C LEU A 126 -6.45 2.26 8.87
N ARG A 127 -5.82 3.44 8.89
CA ARG A 127 -4.89 3.84 9.95
C ARG A 127 -5.57 3.82 11.32
N SER A 128 -6.76 4.41 11.43
CA SER A 128 -7.48 4.46 12.70
C SER A 128 -7.83 3.07 13.23
N HIS A 129 -8.17 2.15 12.33
CA HIS A 129 -8.44 0.76 12.67
C HIS A 129 -7.18 0.05 13.18
N ILE A 130 -6.06 0.15 12.44
CA ILE A 130 -4.78 -0.45 12.86
C ILE A 130 -4.31 0.15 14.20
N GLN A 131 -4.40 1.47 14.39
CA GLN A 131 -4.03 2.13 15.64
C GLN A 131 -4.92 1.72 16.83
N SER A 132 -6.20 1.41 16.58
CA SER A 132 -7.10 0.92 17.62
C SER A 132 -6.72 -0.50 18.10
N GLU A 133 -6.06 -1.27 17.24
CA GLU A 133 -5.62 -2.63 17.55
C GLU A 133 -4.19 -2.67 18.10
N LEU A 134 -3.32 -1.75 17.63
CA LEU A 134 -1.90 -1.64 17.96
C LEU A 134 -1.57 -0.20 18.42
N PRO A 135 -1.86 0.16 19.68
CA PRO A 135 -1.75 1.55 20.16
C PRO A 135 -0.30 2.07 20.27
N ASP A 136 0.69 1.17 20.30
CA ASP A 136 2.10 1.52 20.48
C ASP A 136 2.85 1.83 19.17
N GLU A 137 2.23 1.63 17.99
CA GLU A 137 2.82 2.01 16.69
C GLU A 137 2.38 3.40 16.22
N GLU A 138 3.33 4.35 16.17
CA GLU A 138 3.13 5.62 15.46
C GLU A 138 3.20 5.41 13.94
N ILE A 139 2.03 5.20 13.33
CA ILE A 139 1.89 5.20 11.87
C ILE A 139 1.90 6.64 11.37
N ALA A 140 3.04 7.13 10.89
CA ALA A 140 3.17 8.44 10.26
C ALA A 140 2.76 8.39 8.77
N LEU A 141 1.57 8.90 8.47
CA LEU A 141 1.02 9.00 7.10
C LEU A 141 1.35 10.34 6.41
N SER A 142 2.14 11.20 7.08
CA SER A 142 2.41 12.59 6.66
C SER A 142 3.03 12.69 5.28
N ASP A 143 3.92 11.75 4.94
CA ASP A 143 4.71 11.80 3.72
C ASP A 143 3.94 11.23 2.51
N TRP A 144 2.86 10.47 2.78
CA TRP A 144 1.99 9.91 1.76
C TRP A 144 0.94 10.90 1.27
N LEU A 145 0.41 11.75 2.16
CA LEU A 145 -0.67 12.68 1.82
C LEU A 145 -0.34 13.61 0.63
N PRO A 146 0.88 14.16 0.50
CA PRO A 146 1.27 14.95 -0.66
C PRO A 146 1.45 14.14 -1.94
N ALA A 147 1.59 12.81 -1.87
CA ALA A 147 1.85 11.98 -3.04
C ALA A 147 0.70 12.00 -4.06
N LEU A 148 -0.55 12.01 -3.59
CA LEU A 148 -1.74 12.02 -4.45
C LEU A 148 -1.93 13.33 -5.23
N PRO A 149 -1.90 14.52 -4.60
CA PRO A 149 -1.95 15.78 -5.35
C PRO A 149 -0.71 15.95 -6.24
N THR A 150 0.47 15.45 -5.82
CA THR A 150 1.68 15.47 -6.65
C THR A 150 1.52 14.59 -7.89
N PHE A 151 0.95 13.39 -7.75
CA PHE A 151 0.63 12.49 -8.85
C PHE A 151 -0.32 13.14 -9.86
N MET A 152 -1.39 13.77 -9.37
CA MET A 152 -2.34 14.52 -10.21
C MET A 152 -1.63 15.68 -10.93
N LEU A 153 -0.81 16.46 -10.22
CA LEU A 153 -0.06 17.58 -10.80
C LEU A 153 0.87 17.11 -11.92
N PHE A 154 1.68 16.08 -11.67
CA PHE A 154 2.56 15.51 -12.71
C PHE A 154 1.77 14.98 -13.89
N THR A 155 0.61 14.37 -13.66
CA THR A 155 -0.29 13.95 -14.75
C THR A 155 -0.78 15.17 -15.56
N MET A 156 -1.25 16.23 -14.92
CA MET A 156 -1.66 17.47 -15.61
C MET A 156 -0.51 18.08 -16.42
N LEU A 157 0.67 18.21 -15.82
CA LEU A 157 1.85 18.78 -16.48
C LEU A 157 2.27 17.93 -17.69
N SER A 158 2.19 16.60 -17.55
CA SER A 158 2.46 15.69 -18.66
C SER A 158 1.46 15.90 -19.81
N TYR A 159 0.16 15.88 -19.55
CA TYR A 159 -0.85 16.01 -20.60
C TYR A 159 -0.95 17.44 -21.16
N TYR A 160 -0.56 18.46 -20.39
CA TYR A 160 -0.30 19.80 -20.93
C TYR A 160 0.82 19.75 -21.96
N CYS A 161 1.97 19.16 -21.62
CA CYS A 161 3.12 19.05 -22.52
C CYS A 161 2.77 18.23 -23.76
N TYR A 162 2.02 17.15 -23.60
CA TYR A 162 1.46 16.37 -24.71
C TYR A 162 0.62 17.25 -25.63
N THR A 163 -0.30 18.05 -25.08
CA THR A 163 -1.19 18.88 -25.89
C THR A 163 -0.43 19.96 -26.66
N LYS A 164 0.55 20.61 -26.03
CA LYS A 164 1.40 21.60 -26.71
C LYS A 164 2.23 20.98 -27.83
N TRP A 165 2.78 19.80 -27.57
CA TRP A 165 3.45 19.03 -28.59
C TRP A 165 2.52 18.64 -29.76
N TYR A 166 1.30 18.17 -29.45
CA TYR A 166 0.30 17.81 -30.45
C TYR A 166 -0.15 18.99 -31.32
N LEU A 167 -0.35 20.16 -30.72
CA LEU A 167 -0.76 21.38 -31.43
C LEU A 167 0.39 22.08 -32.16
N GLY A 168 1.65 21.61 -31.99
CA GLY A 168 2.83 22.28 -32.54
C GLY A 168 3.11 23.65 -31.91
N GLU A 169 2.68 23.85 -30.66
CA GLU A 169 2.85 25.10 -29.91
C GLU A 169 3.95 24.98 -28.86
N ASP A 170 4.73 26.06 -28.66
CA ASP A 170 5.78 26.06 -27.64
C ASP A 170 5.22 26.15 -26.21
N GLY A 171 4.17 26.94 -25.99
CA GLY A 171 3.66 27.27 -24.65
C GLY A 171 4.77 27.70 -23.68
N TRP A 172 4.61 27.41 -22.38
CA TRP A 172 5.69 27.59 -21.38
C TRP A 172 6.80 26.52 -21.45
N THR A 173 6.76 25.60 -22.42
CA THR A 173 7.74 24.50 -22.50
C THR A 173 9.02 24.93 -23.21
N PHE A 174 9.04 26.14 -23.80
CA PHE A 174 10.19 26.70 -24.52
C PHE A 174 10.71 25.78 -25.63
N GLY A 175 9.81 25.11 -26.35
CA GLY A 175 10.15 24.13 -27.40
C GLY A 175 10.51 22.73 -26.88
N TYR A 176 10.45 22.48 -25.56
CA TYR A 176 10.75 21.19 -24.93
C TYR A 176 9.50 20.39 -24.51
N ALA A 177 8.35 20.63 -25.16
CA ALA A 177 7.08 19.96 -24.85
C ALA A 177 7.21 18.43 -24.85
N ARG A 178 7.98 17.89 -25.80
CA ARG A 178 8.21 16.47 -25.97
C ARG A 178 9.02 15.86 -24.81
N GLN A 179 10.04 16.55 -24.33
CA GLN A 179 10.87 16.13 -23.18
C GLN A 179 10.09 16.29 -21.87
N GLY A 180 9.32 17.37 -21.74
CA GLY A 180 8.44 17.60 -20.60
C GLY A 180 7.40 16.50 -20.43
N TYR A 181 6.74 16.08 -21.53
CA TYR A 181 5.79 14.96 -21.51
C TYR A 181 6.41 13.69 -20.89
N LEU A 182 7.59 13.28 -21.39
CA LEU A 182 8.29 12.09 -20.90
C LEU A 182 8.69 12.22 -19.42
N LEU A 183 9.28 13.36 -19.04
CA LEU A 183 9.71 13.60 -17.66
C LEU A 183 8.53 13.49 -16.70
N PHE A 184 7.43 14.18 -17.00
CA PHE A 184 6.26 14.19 -16.14
C PHE A 184 5.50 12.85 -16.15
N GLN A 185 5.52 12.07 -17.23
CA GLN A 185 5.01 10.70 -17.21
C GLN A 185 5.83 9.80 -16.27
N LEU A 186 7.16 9.91 -16.28
CA LEU A 186 8.03 9.14 -15.38
C LEU A 186 7.83 9.54 -13.91
N LEU A 187 7.68 10.84 -13.65
CA LEU A 187 7.38 11.35 -12.32
C LEU A 187 5.99 10.92 -11.83
N ALA A 188 4.98 10.95 -12.70
CA ALA A 188 3.65 10.43 -12.40
C ALA A 188 3.71 8.91 -12.10
N PHE A 189 4.41 8.12 -12.92
CA PHE A 189 4.58 6.69 -12.66
C PHE A 189 5.25 6.43 -11.30
N GLY A 190 6.37 7.10 -11.01
CA GLY A 190 7.09 6.94 -9.74
C GLY A 190 6.24 7.34 -8.53
N THR A 191 5.52 8.45 -8.61
CA THR A 191 4.63 8.91 -7.53
C THR A 191 3.41 8.00 -7.35
N GLY A 192 2.84 7.46 -8.42
CA GLY A 192 1.76 6.48 -8.35
C GLY A 192 2.20 5.17 -7.69
N VAL A 193 3.37 4.65 -8.06
CA VAL A 193 3.98 3.48 -7.40
C VAL A 193 4.24 3.77 -5.92
N TYR A 194 4.78 4.93 -5.58
CA TYR A 194 5.01 5.34 -4.20
C TYR A 194 3.70 5.43 -3.39
N ALA A 195 2.64 5.99 -3.98
CA ALA A 195 1.33 6.09 -3.36
C ALA A 195 0.70 4.72 -3.03
N LEU A 196 1.02 3.67 -3.78
CA LEU A 196 0.61 2.29 -3.48
C LEU A 196 1.57 1.60 -2.51
N TRP A 197 2.86 1.93 -2.55
CA TRP A 197 3.87 1.27 -1.73
C TRP A 197 3.67 1.48 -0.23
N ILE A 198 3.35 2.72 0.18
CA ILE A 198 3.18 3.04 1.61
C ILE A 198 2.02 2.25 2.25
N PRO A 199 0.79 2.25 1.70
CA PRO A 199 -0.31 1.47 2.28
C PRO A 199 -0.05 -0.04 2.34
N GLN A 200 0.53 -0.63 1.29
CA GLN A 200 0.86 -2.06 1.30
C GLN A 200 1.93 -2.39 2.37
N GLY A 201 2.88 -1.49 2.58
CA GLY A 201 3.87 -1.61 3.65
C GLY A 201 3.22 -1.65 5.04
N LEU A 202 2.18 -0.83 5.26
CA LEU A 202 1.43 -0.78 6.52
C LEU A 202 0.61 -2.06 6.75
N LEU A 203 -0.18 -2.49 5.76
CA LEU A 203 -0.95 -3.74 5.82
C LEU A 203 -0.04 -4.97 6.03
N GLY A 204 1.10 -5.02 5.33
CA GLY A 204 2.04 -6.12 5.46
C GLY A 204 2.73 -6.21 6.82
N ARG A 205 2.80 -5.12 7.60
CA ARG A 205 3.25 -5.16 9.00
C ARG A 205 2.17 -5.69 9.91
N HIS A 206 0.97 -5.13 9.80
CA HIS A 206 -0.19 -5.53 10.58
C HIS A 206 -0.49 -7.04 10.45
N ILE A 207 -0.54 -7.58 9.22
CA ILE A 207 -0.74 -9.02 8.97
C ILE A 207 0.36 -9.89 9.62
N LYS A 208 1.61 -9.44 9.61
CA LYS A 208 2.71 -10.19 10.24
C LYS A 208 2.57 -10.22 11.76
N GLU A 209 2.11 -9.14 12.36
CA GLU A 209 1.91 -9.06 13.80
C GLU A 209 0.73 -9.93 14.24
N GLU A 210 -0.40 -9.90 13.53
CA GLU A 210 -1.52 -10.82 13.75
C GLU A 210 -1.09 -12.29 13.62
N LEU A 211 -0.31 -12.63 12.58
CA LEU A 211 0.23 -13.98 12.40
C LEU A 211 1.11 -14.41 13.57
N GLN A 212 2.00 -13.53 14.03
CA GLN A 212 2.84 -13.80 15.19
C GLN A 212 2.02 -13.90 16.49
N GLU A 213 0.98 -13.11 16.64
CA GLU A 213 0.06 -13.15 17.78
C GLU A 213 -0.68 -14.49 17.81
N SER A 214 -1.27 -14.89 16.68
CA SER A 214 -1.95 -16.17 16.49
C SER A 214 -1.03 -17.36 16.75
N GLU A 215 0.22 -17.33 16.26
CA GLU A 215 1.19 -18.40 16.51
C GLU A 215 1.51 -18.55 18.00
N VAL A 216 1.69 -17.43 18.70
CA VAL A 216 1.93 -17.42 20.15
C VAL A 216 0.72 -17.95 20.91
N LEU A 217 -0.48 -17.49 20.57
CA LEU A 217 -1.73 -17.95 21.16
C LEU A 217 -1.93 -19.45 20.91
N HIS A 218 -1.71 -19.94 19.70
CA HIS A 218 -1.85 -21.35 19.37
C HIS A 218 -0.84 -22.22 20.12
N LYS A 219 0.39 -21.73 20.35
CA LYS A 219 1.40 -22.43 21.13
C LYS A 219 1.07 -22.46 22.63
N LEU A 220 0.51 -21.38 23.17
CA LEU A 220 0.16 -21.25 24.58
C LEU A 220 -1.20 -21.87 24.93
N LEU A 221 -2.13 -21.96 23.98
CA LEU A 221 -3.49 -22.45 24.18
C LEU A 221 -3.85 -23.54 23.16
N PRO A 222 -3.20 -24.72 23.22
CA PRO A 222 -3.51 -25.82 22.31
C PRO A 222 -4.96 -26.27 22.50
N GLY A 223 -5.80 -26.08 21.47
CA GLY A 223 -7.21 -26.47 21.45
C GLY A 223 -8.23 -25.40 21.88
N GLY A 224 -7.78 -24.24 22.37
CA GLY A 224 -8.66 -23.14 22.80
C GLY A 224 -8.97 -22.09 21.73
N GLY A 225 -8.33 -22.16 20.56
CA GLY A 225 -8.53 -21.19 19.46
C GLY A 225 -8.25 -19.74 19.86
N GLY A 226 -7.31 -19.50 20.77
CA GLY A 226 -7.02 -18.15 21.28
C GLY A 226 -8.02 -17.61 22.31
N ARG A 227 -8.91 -18.46 22.86
CA ARG A 227 -9.86 -18.06 23.91
C ARG A 227 -9.38 -18.39 25.32
N CYS A 228 -9.78 -17.56 26.28
CA CYS A 228 -9.50 -17.73 27.69
C CYS A 228 -10.15 -19.03 28.20
N PRO A 229 -9.40 -19.91 28.90
CA PRO A 229 -9.92 -21.18 29.41
C PRO A 229 -11.00 -21.01 30.50
N GLU A 230 -11.05 -19.85 31.15
CA GLU A 230 -11.96 -19.61 32.29
C GLU A 230 -13.25 -18.90 31.87
N CYS A 231 -13.15 -17.89 31.01
CA CYS A 231 -14.29 -17.05 30.62
C CYS A 231 -14.62 -17.08 29.13
N SER A 232 -13.92 -17.88 28.32
CA SER A 232 -14.08 -17.95 26.86
C SER A 232 -13.92 -16.61 26.11
N GLY A 233 -13.47 -15.56 26.80
CA GLY A 233 -13.14 -14.27 26.20
C GLY A 233 -11.90 -14.36 25.31
N GLU A 234 -11.74 -13.38 24.43
CA GLU A 234 -10.60 -13.30 23.52
C GLU A 234 -9.30 -13.04 24.31
N MET A 235 -8.25 -13.84 24.03
CA MET A 235 -6.92 -13.60 24.57
C MET A 235 -6.04 -12.93 23.53
N ARG A 236 -5.22 -11.98 23.99
CA ARG A 236 -4.22 -11.28 23.17
C ARG A 236 -2.82 -11.67 23.59
N ALA A 237 -1.88 -11.75 22.65
CA ALA A 237 -0.48 -11.96 23.01
C ALA A 237 0.18 -10.63 23.41
N ARG A 238 0.86 -10.62 24.54
CA ARG A 238 1.55 -9.45 25.07
C ARG A 238 3.03 -9.75 25.28
N GLY A 239 3.89 -8.82 24.90
CA GLY A 239 5.32 -8.87 25.21
C GLY A 239 5.56 -8.44 26.65
N MET A 240 6.37 -9.22 27.37
CA MET A 240 6.78 -8.92 28.74
C MET A 240 8.30 -8.97 28.80
N ALA A 241 8.94 -7.86 29.17
CA ALA A 241 10.39 -7.82 29.29
C ALA A 241 10.85 -8.29 30.66
N CYS A 242 11.89 -9.12 30.70
CA CYS A 242 12.51 -9.57 31.94
C CYS A 242 13.24 -8.39 32.61
N PRO A 243 13.03 -8.13 33.92
CA PRO A 243 13.65 -6.99 34.60
C PRO A 243 15.18 -7.06 34.68
N GLU A 244 15.77 -8.26 34.65
CA GLU A 244 17.22 -8.45 34.81
C GLU A 244 18.02 -8.37 33.50
N CYS A 245 17.42 -8.77 32.37
CA CYS A 245 18.15 -8.95 31.12
C CYS A 245 17.40 -8.44 29.88
N GLU A 246 16.25 -7.79 30.08
CA GLU A 246 15.37 -7.23 29.04
C GLU A 246 14.91 -8.23 27.96
N GLU A 247 15.17 -9.53 28.17
CA GLU A 247 14.74 -10.57 27.25
C GLU A 247 13.21 -10.64 27.23
N ARG A 248 12.64 -10.54 26.02
CA ARG A 248 11.20 -10.49 25.83
C ARG A 248 10.60 -11.89 25.88
N LYS A 249 9.63 -12.09 26.75
CA LYS A 249 8.78 -13.27 26.80
C LYS A 249 7.37 -12.90 26.36
N ARG A 250 6.80 -13.66 25.41
CA ARG A 250 5.41 -13.47 25.00
C ARG A 250 4.48 -14.29 25.89
N VAL A 251 3.41 -13.67 26.34
CA VAL A 251 2.37 -14.26 27.21
C VAL A 251 1.01 -14.01 26.57
N ALA A 252 0.03 -14.88 26.78
CA ALA A 252 -1.36 -14.60 26.41
C ALA A 252 -2.08 -13.97 27.60
N PHE A 253 -2.84 -12.90 27.36
CA PHE A 253 -3.55 -12.14 28.37
C PHE A 253 -5.04 -12.02 28.04
N CYS A 254 -5.90 -12.21 29.04
CA CYS A 254 -7.33 -11.98 28.92
C CYS A 254 -7.74 -10.69 29.64
N ASN A 255 -8.32 -9.73 28.92
CA ASN A 255 -8.77 -8.46 29.49
C ASN A 255 -10.01 -8.60 30.40
N VAL A 256 -10.82 -9.66 30.21
CA VAL A 256 -12.06 -9.86 30.99
C VAL A 256 -11.75 -10.40 32.39
N CYS A 257 -10.74 -11.25 32.46
CA CYS A 257 -10.46 -12.09 33.64
C CYS A 257 -9.07 -11.79 34.23
N GLU A 258 -8.37 -10.80 33.66
CA GLU A 258 -6.99 -10.37 33.99
C GLU A 258 -6.00 -11.53 34.15
N LEU A 259 -6.20 -12.56 33.33
CA LEU A 259 -5.49 -13.83 33.44
C LEU A 259 -4.34 -13.90 32.43
N TYR A 260 -3.19 -14.36 32.90
CA TYR A 260 -1.99 -14.56 32.08
C TYR A 260 -1.70 -16.05 31.85
N VAL A 261 -1.41 -16.42 30.61
CA VAL A 261 -0.93 -17.76 30.23
C VAL A 261 0.45 -17.62 29.63
N ALA A 262 1.40 -18.43 30.10
CA ALA A 262 2.79 -18.40 29.64
C ALA A 262 3.34 -19.82 29.50
N SER A 263 4.45 -19.98 28.78
CA SER A 263 5.11 -21.28 28.67
C SER A 263 5.70 -21.71 30.01
N CYS A 264 5.37 -22.93 30.42
CA CYS A 264 5.92 -23.58 31.61
C CYS A 264 7.41 -23.88 31.41
N SER A 265 8.23 -23.58 32.42
CA SER A 265 9.68 -23.86 32.38
C SER A 265 10.02 -25.35 32.36
N GLY A 266 9.17 -26.21 32.93
CA GLY A 266 9.41 -27.65 33.00
C GLY A 266 9.08 -28.42 31.72
N CYS A 267 7.93 -28.13 31.09
CA CYS A 267 7.46 -28.89 29.92
C CYS A 267 7.22 -28.05 28.65
N GLY A 268 7.36 -26.73 28.73
CA GLY A 268 7.15 -25.83 27.59
C GLY A 268 5.69 -25.61 27.18
N LEU A 269 4.73 -26.36 27.72
CA LEU A 269 3.29 -26.17 27.49
C LEU A 269 2.81 -24.86 28.11
N GLY A 270 1.82 -24.23 27.47
CA GLY A 270 1.17 -23.07 28.04
C GLY A 270 0.38 -23.42 29.31
N ALA A 271 0.62 -22.66 30.37
CA ALA A 271 -0.08 -22.80 31.64
C ALA A 271 -0.42 -21.42 32.21
N GLN A 272 -1.51 -21.37 32.97
CA GLN A 272 -1.92 -20.17 33.68
C GLN A 272 -0.89 -19.80 34.74
N VAL A 273 -0.49 -18.53 34.77
CA VAL A 273 0.37 -17.98 35.81
C VAL A 273 -0.44 -17.88 37.10
N GLY A 274 0.10 -18.42 38.20
CA GLY A 274 -0.56 -18.58 39.49
C GLY A 274 -1.18 -19.98 39.70
N ALA A 275 -1.20 -20.84 38.68
CA ALA A 275 -1.79 -22.18 38.76
C ALA A 275 -0.73 -23.29 38.64
N VAL A 276 -1.16 -24.55 38.80
CA VAL A 276 -0.32 -25.72 38.54
C VAL A 276 -0.37 -26.06 37.04
N CYS A 277 0.79 -26.29 36.42
CA CYS A 277 0.84 -26.71 35.03
C CYS A 277 0.21 -28.11 34.87
N LYS A 278 -0.81 -28.24 34.02
CA LYS A 278 -1.48 -29.53 33.77
C LYS A 278 -0.59 -30.59 33.11
N GLY A 279 0.53 -30.20 32.50
CA GLY A 279 1.45 -31.11 31.81
C GLY A 279 2.51 -31.74 32.70
N CYS A 280 3.09 -30.97 33.63
CA CYS A 280 4.21 -31.43 34.47
C CYS A 280 3.98 -31.23 35.98
N GLU A 281 2.78 -30.83 36.39
CA GLU A 281 2.37 -30.61 37.79
C GLU A 281 3.24 -29.60 38.57
N GLN A 282 4.07 -28.81 37.87
CA GLN A 282 4.88 -27.77 38.50
C GLN A 282 4.05 -26.49 38.77
N PRO A 283 4.23 -25.84 39.93
CA PRO A 283 3.56 -24.58 40.24
C PRO A 283 4.15 -23.43 39.41
N MET A 284 3.27 -22.70 38.70
CA MET A 284 3.63 -21.49 37.95
C MET A 284 3.48 -20.25 38.84
N GLY A 285 4.35 -20.08 39.84
CA GLY A 285 4.29 -18.93 40.75
C GLY A 285 4.55 -17.55 40.09
N GLY A 286 4.99 -17.52 38.83
CA GLY A 286 5.33 -16.30 38.11
C GLY A 286 5.86 -16.59 36.70
N LEU A 287 6.40 -15.56 36.05
CA LEU A 287 7.07 -15.70 34.76
C LEU A 287 8.53 -16.09 34.99
N HIS A 288 9.02 -16.98 34.12
CA HIS A 288 10.40 -17.47 34.14
C HIS A 288 11.11 -17.04 32.85
N CYS A 289 12.23 -16.34 32.98
CA CYS A 289 13.14 -16.00 31.88
C CYS A 289 14.10 -17.16 31.61
N ASN A 290 14.34 -17.51 30.35
CA ASN A 290 15.23 -18.61 30.00
C ASN A 290 16.70 -18.18 29.90
N ALA A 291 17.00 -16.94 29.49
CA ALA A 291 18.39 -16.46 29.41
C ALA A 291 19.02 -16.27 30.79
N CYS A 292 18.37 -15.53 31.69
CA CYS A 292 18.94 -15.21 33.01
C CYS A 292 18.42 -16.10 34.16
N LYS A 293 17.51 -17.04 33.86
CA LYS A 293 16.84 -17.91 34.85
C LYS A 293 16.09 -17.15 35.96
N HIS A 294 15.81 -15.86 35.75
CA HIS A 294 15.00 -15.09 36.69
C HIS A 294 13.56 -15.62 36.71
N ALA A 295 13.02 -15.83 37.90
CA ALA A 295 11.64 -16.21 38.13
C ALA A 295 10.99 -15.21 39.09
N GLY A 296 9.90 -14.57 38.67
CA GLY A 296 9.25 -13.52 39.45
C GLY A 296 7.81 -13.27 39.04
N PRO A 297 6.99 -12.63 39.90
CA PRO A 297 5.59 -12.36 39.58
C PRO A 297 5.47 -11.34 38.44
N VAL A 298 4.40 -11.50 37.67
CA VAL A 298 4.05 -10.74 36.44
C VAL A 298 4.19 -9.22 36.63
N ARG A 299 3.81 -8.69 37.80
CA ARG A 299 3.85 -7.25 38.11
C ARG A 299 5.24 -6.59 38.03
N PHE A 300 6.32 -7.37 38.11
CA PHE A 300 7.68 -6.85 38.01
C PHE A 300 8.24 -6.92 36.58
N TRP A 301 7.47 -7.47 35.65
CA TRP A 301 7.81 -7.49 34.24
C TRP A 301 7.18 -6.26 33.59
N SER A 302 7.96 -5.50 32.84
CA SER A 302 7.42 -4.34 32.14
C SER A 302 6.60 -4.80 30.94
N SER A 303 5.35 -4.34 30.91
CA SER A 303 4.53 -4.40 29.70
C SER A 303 4.97 -3.30 28.76
N THR A 304 5.33 -3.69 27.56
CA THR A 304 5.61 -2.82 26.41
C THR A 304 4.83 -3.32 25.24
#